data_AF-A0A973RZ87-F1
#
_entry.id   AF-A0A973RZ87-F1
#
_cell.length_a   1.000
_cell.length_b   1.000
_cell.length_c   1.000
_cell.angle_alpha   90.00
_cell.angle_beta   90.00
_cell.angle_gamma   90.00
#
_symmetry.space_group_name_H-M   'P 1'
#
loop_
_entity.id
_entity.type
_entity.pdbx_description
1 polymer ?
#
loop_
_entity_poly.entity_id
_entity_poly.type
_entity_poly.pdbx_seq_one_letter_code
_entity_poly.pdbx_strand_id
1 'polypeptide(L)'
;MAPSQQPKSSKSAHGLLTGLAVAACLLAAAPAKAQAPAKRPPAAPQATPQVAPQAAPQAVPGFWDPRRRPERPDLSRLTVIRFLTETDYPPFNFTGPDGNPAGFNVDLARALCDEIKISCTIQMRRFETLVDAITSNRGDAIIASMAVTPALRARLDFTDPYYRA
;
A
#
# COMPACT_ATOMS: atom_id res chain seq x y z
N MET A 1 -37.93 5.17 37.91
CA MET A 1 -38.75 4.12 37.29
C MET A 1 -37.83 3.26 36.44
N ALA A 2 -37.44 2.11 36.96
CA ALA A 2 -36.68 1.09 36.24
C ALA A 2 -37.65 0.25 35.37
N PRO A 3 -37.23 -0.90 34.81
CA PRO A 3 -36.70 -1.08 33.46
C PRO A 3 -37.60 -2.05 32.64
N SER A 4 -37.36 -2.23 31.34
CA SER A 4 -37.92 -3.41 30.63
C SER A 4 -37.06 -3.73 29.41
N GLN A 5 -36.03 -4.58 29.57
CA GLN A 5 -36.10 -6.04 29.53
C GLN A 5 -36.37 -6.59 28.13
N GLN A 6 -35.34 -7.23 27.57
CA GLN A 6 -35.51 -8.34 26.64
C GLN A 6 -36.32 -9.48 27.29
N PRO A 7 -37.04 -10.27 26.49
CA PRO A 7 -37.17 -11.70 26.71
C PRO A 7 -36.55 -12.46 25.51
N LYS A 8 -35.51 -13.29 25.69
CA LYS A 8 -35.49 -14.67 26.22
C LYS A 8 -36.35 -15.68 25.44
N SER A 9 -35.62 -16.67 24.91
CA SER A 9 -35.88 -18.12 25.02
C SER A 9 -36.96 -18.76 24.14
N SER A 10 -36.58 -19.84 23.44
CA SER A 10 -37.22 -21.17 23.48
C SER A 10 -36.58 -22.04 22.39
N LYS A 11 -35.70 -22.99 22.70
CA LYS A 11 -35.97 -24.42 23.01
C LYS A 11 -36.55 -25.26 21.85
N SER A 12 -35.73 -26.25 21.47
CA SER A 12 -36.03 -27.69 21.33
C SER A 12 -36.84 -28.27 20.15
N ALA A 13 -36.14 -29.21 19.48
CA ALA A 13 -36.48 -30.64 19.30
C ALA A 13 -37.23 -31.12 18.04
N HIS A 14 -36.92 -32.39 17.72
CA HIS A 14 -37.51 -33.34 16.76
C HIS A 14 -37.00 -33.20 15.31
N GLY A 15 -36.57 -34.24 14.59
CA GLY A 15 -36.49 -35.67 14.87
C GLY A 15 -35.90 -36.42 13.65
N LEU A 16 -35.21 -37.52 13.93
CA LEU A 16 -35.11 -38.78 13.18
C LEU A 16 -35.71 -38.89 11.75
N LEU A 17 -34.93 -39.43 10.78
CA LEU A 17 -35.19 -40.72 10.06
C LEU A 17 -34.39 -40.88 8.73
N THR A 18 -33.58 -41.95 8.67
CA THR A 18 -33.37 -42.93 7.58
C THR A 18 -33.10 -42.52 6.12
N GLY A 19 -32.03 -43.06 5.53
CA GLY A 19 -31.85 -43.13 4.06
C GLY A 19 -30.52 -43.73 3.61
N LEU A 20 -30.47 -45.06 3.56
CA LEU A 20 -29.38 -45.94 3.10
C LEU A 20 -29.24 -45.92 1.56
N ALA A 21 -28.02 -45.88 1.00
CA ALA A 21 -27.67 -46.63 -0.23
C ALA A 21 -26.17 -46.55 -0.55
N VAL A 22 -25.57 -47.73 -0.60
CA VAL A 22 -24.19 -48.07 -0.93
C VAL A 22 -24.06 -48.29 -2.44
N ALA A 23 -23.01 -47.77 -3.08
CA ALA A 23 -22.56 -48.18 -4.42
C ALA A 23 -21.06 -48.51 -4.30
N ALA A 24 -20.71 -49.76 -4.00
CA ALA A 24 -20.55 -50.91 -4.91
C ALA A 24 -19.29 -50.81 -5.79
N CYS A 25 -18.29 -51.54 -5.32
CA CYS A 25 -16.98 -51.84 -5.86
C CYS A 25 -17.08 -52.70 -7.14
N LEU A 26 -16.28 -52.42 -8.17
CA LEU A 26 -15.94 -53.40 -9.22
C LEU A 26 -14.46 -53.28 -9.59
N LEU A 27 -13.65 -54.20 -9.04
CA LEU A 27 -12.35 -54.58 -9.57
C LEU A 27 -12.55 -55.36 -10.88
N ALA A 28 -11.83 -54.97 -11.92
CA ALA A 28 -11.55 -55.84 -13.06
C ALA A 28 -10.03 -55.92 -13.25
N ALA A 29 -9.47 -57.08 -12.93
CA ALA A 29 -8.10 -57.46 -13.23
C ALA A 29 -8.01 -57.93 -14.69
N ALA A 30 -7.03 -57.43 -15.43
CA ALA A 30 -6.67 -57.93 -16.76
C ALA A 30 -5.22 -58.47 -16.74
N PRO A 31 -4.90 -59.51 -17.52
CA PRO A 31 -3.63 -60.23 -17.42
C PRO A 31 -2.49 -59.50 -18.14
N ALA A 32 -1.31 -59.51 -17.52
CA ALA A 32 -0.06 -59.05 -18.10
C ALA A 32 0.39 -59.99 -19.23
N LYS A 33 0.42 -59.50 -20.47
CA LYS A 33 1.19 -60.10 -21.57
C LYS A 33 2.56 -59.44 -21.62
N ALA A 34 3.60 -60.25 -21.43
CA ALA A 34 5.00 -59.87 -21.63
C ALA A 34 5.23 -59.48 -23.10
N GLN A 35 5.84 -58.31 -23.32
CA GLN A 35 6.21 -57.81 -24.65
C GLN A 35 7.70 -57.50 -24.67
N ALA A 36 8.38 -58.08 -25.66
CA ALA A 36 9.83 -58.08 -25.89
C ALA A 36 10.43 -56.67 -26.08
N PRO A 37 11.75 -56.47 -25.87
CA PRO A 37 12.35 -55.14 -25.85
C PRO A 37 12.39 -54.52 -27.26
N ALA A 38 11.56 -53.51 -27.48
CA ALA A 38 11.62 -52.68 -28.68
C ALA A 38 12.87 -51.78 -28.65
N LYS A 39 13.71 -51.92 -29.69
CA LYS A 39 14.90 -51.08 -29.93
C LYS A 39 14.47 -49.61 -30.00
N ARG A 40 15.13 -48.77 -29.19
CA ARG A 40 14.86 -47.33 -29.08
C ARG A 40 15.29 -46.63 -30.38
N PRO A 41 14.40 -45.93 -31.12
CA PRO A 41 14.80 -45.08 -32.23
C PRO A 41 15.59 -43.86 -31.70
N PRO A 42 16.57 -43.34 -32.48
CA PRO A 42 17.35 -42.18 -32.08
C PRO A 42 16.46 -40.93 -31.95
N ALA A 43 16.71 -40.14 -30.90
CA ALA A 43 15.98 -38.93 -30.59
C ALA A 43 16.04 -37.94 -31.77
N ALA A 44 14.87 -37.47 -32.22
CA ALA A 44 14.77 -36.32 -33.10
C ALA A 44 15.37 -35.09 -32.40
N PRO A 45 16.08 -34.20 -33.13
CA PRO A 45 16.62 -32.98 -32.55
C PRO A 45 15.46 -32.13 -32.00
N GLN A 46 15.49 -31.90 -30.69
CA GLN A 46 14.51 -31.10 -29.99
C GLN A 46 14.58 -29.67 -30.53
N ALA A 47 13.45 -29.15 -31.01
CA ALA A 47 13.30 -27.74 -31.31
C ALA A 47 13.56 -26.95 -30.02
N THR A 48 14.53 -26.04 -30.06
CA THR A 48 14.83 -25.10 -28.97
C THR A 48 13.56 -24.34 -28.58
N PRO A 49 13.22 -24.22 -27.29
CA PRO A 49 12.13 -23.35 -26.86
C PRO A 49 12.45 -21.91 -27.28
N GLN A 50 11.68 -21.37 -28.23
CA GLN A 50 11.75 -19.96 -28.61
C GLN A 50 11.22 -19.13 -27.44
N VAL A 51 12.12 -18.42 -26.77
CA VAL A 51 11.79 -17.43 -25.73
C VAL A 51 11.02 -16.30 -26.41
N ALA A 52 9.78 -16.08 -26.00
CA ALA A 52 8.97 -14.94 -26.41
C ALA A 52 9.72 -13.62 -26.16
N PRO A 53 9.54 -12.58 -26.98
CA PRO A 53 10.20 -11.29 -26.78
C PRO A 53 9.89 -10.76 -25.38
N GLN A 54 10.95 -10.55 -24.60
CA GLN A 54 10.89 -10.11 -23.22
C GLN A 54 10.23 -8.73 -23.16
N ALA A 55 9.17 -8.61 -22.35
CA ALA A 55 8.61 -7.32 -21.99
C ALA A 55 9.73 -6.45 -21.41
N ALA A 56 9.82 -5.19 -21.86
CA ALA A 56 10.86 -4.26 -21.45
C ALA A 56 10.99 -4.25 -19.92
N PRO A 57 12.22 -4.24 -19.36
CA PRO A 57 12.42 -4.23 -17.93
C PRO A 57 11.72 -3.00 -17.35
N GLN A 58 10.67 -3.22 -16.56
CA GLN A 58 10.09 -2.17 -15.75
C GLN A 58 11.19 -1.71 -14.81
N ALA A 59 11.70 -0.49 -15.02
CA ALA A 59 12.74 0.09 -14.20
C ALA A 59 12.23 0.15 -12.76
N VAL A 60 12.68 -0.78 -11.92
CA VAL A 60 12.49 -0.69 -10.48
C VAL A 60 13.19 0.60 -10.05
N PRO A 61 12.48 1.61 -9.53
CA PRO A 61 13.14 2.84 -9.11
C PRO A 61 14.20 2.49 -8.08
N GLY A 62 15.45 2.89 -8.31
CA GLY A 62 16.57 2.64 -7.42
C GLY A 62 16.49 3.49 -6.15
N PHE A 63 15.55 3.17 -5.26
CA PHE A 63 15.33 3.86 -3.98
C PHE A 63 16.50 3.71 -3.00
N TRP A 64 17.49 2.87 -3.31
CA TRP A 64 18.64 2.58 -2.44
C TRP A 64 20.01 2.84 -3.11
N ASP A 65 20.08 3.52 -4.26
CA ASP A 65 21.39 3.89 -4.83
C ASP A 65 21.99 5.07 -4.06
N PRO A 66 23.06 4.87 -3.27
CA PRO A 66 23.68 5.94 -2.48
C PRO A 66 24.32 7.03 -3.35
N ARG A 67 24.46 6.79 -4.65
CA ARG A 67 25.00 7.74 -5.63
C ARG A 67 23.91 8.52 -6.36
N ARG A 68 22.63 8.18 -6.18
CA ARG A 68 21.53 8.93 -6.78
C ARG A 68 21.50 10.32 -6.14
N ARG A 69 22.02 11.30 -6.86
CA ARG A 69 21.84 12.71 -6.54
C ARG A 69 20.68 13.23 -7.38
N PRO A 70 19.45 13.31 -6.84
CA PRO A 70 18.38 13.93 -7.60
C PRO A 70 18.82 15.34 -8.02
N GLU A 71 18.62 15.67 -9.29
CA GLU A 71 18.91 17.01 -9.79
C GLU A 71 18.10 18.03 -9.00
N ARG A 72 18.76 19.14 -8.63
CA ARG A 72 18.05 20.23 -7.95
C ARG A 72 17.07 20.86 -8.95
N PRO A 73 15.77 20.95 -8.62
CA PRO A 73 14.81 21.55 -9.52
C PRO A 73 15.08 23.06 -9.68
N ASP A 74 14.57 23.66 -10.75
CA ASP A 74 14.58 25.11 -10.91
C ASP A 74 13.63 25.75 -9.87
N LEU A 75 14.22 26.47 -8.93
CA LEU A 75 13.52 27.12 -7.82
C LEU A 75 13.24 28.61 -8.08
N SER A 76 13.60 29.14 -9.25
CA SER A 76 13.55 30.58 -9.55
C SER A 76 12.17 31.23 -9.38
N ARG A 77 11.09 30.44 -9.48
CA ARG A 77 9.70 30.90 -9.35
C ARG A 77 9.14 30.78 -7.94
N LEU A 78 9.86 30.17 -7.01
CA LEU A 78 9.39 29.90 -5.65
C LEU A 78 9.99 30.93 -4.68
N THR A 79 9.14 31.75 -4.08
CA THR A 79 9.54 32.71 -3.04
C THR A 79 9.26 32.19 -1.64
N VAL A 80 8.16 31.44 -1.49
CA VAL A 80 7.73 30.85 -0.23
C VAL A 80 7.05 29.51 -0.47
N ILE A 81 7.26 28.55 0.44
CA ILE A 81 6.48 27.30 0.49
C ILE A 81 5.57 27.30 1.71
N ARG A 82 4.26 27.16 1.49
CA ARG A 82 3.24 27.09 2.54
C ARG A 82 2.94 25.64 2.89
N PHE A 83 3.63 25.11 3.89
CA PHE A 83 3.35 23.79 4.42
C PHE A 83 2.09 23.80 5.28
N LEU A 84 1.28 22.75 5.13
CA LEU A 84 0.14 22.44 5.98
C LEU A 84 0.46 21.21 6.81
N THR A 85 0.12 21.26 8.10
CA THR A 85 0.21 20.11 9.02
C THR A 85 -0.95 20.09 10.01
N GLU A 86 -1.05 19.04 10.84
CA GLU A 86 -1.97 18.93 11.98
C GLU A 86 -1.26 19.12 13.33
N THR A 87 -2.00 18.95 14.43
CA THR A 87 -1.54 19.25 15.80
C THR A 87 -1.78 18.15 16.83
N ASP A 88 -2.42 17.05 16.45
CA ASP A 88 -2.91 15.97 17.31
C ASP A 88 -2.21 14.62 17.07
N TYR A 89 -0.99 14.64 16.51
CA TYR A 89 -0.20 13.44 16.26
C TYR A 89 1.25 13.47 16.78
N PRO A 90 1.49 13.53 18.11
CA PRO A 90 2.83 13.35 18.67
C PRO A 90 3.41 11.96 18.35
N PRO A 91 4.75 11.84 18.15
CA PRO A 91 5.76 12.89 18.19
C PRO A 91 5.96 13.63 16.85
N PHE A 92 5.08 13.40 15.87
CA PHE A 92 5.28 13.85 14.49
C PHE A 92 4.84 15.29 14.24
N ASN A 93 3.64 15.66 14.70
CA ASN A 93 3.16 17.03 14.71
C ASN A 93 2.33 17.29 15.96
N PHE A 94 2.63 18.37 16.65
CA PHE A 94 1.88 18.79 17.83
C PHE A 94 2.11 20.27 18.12
N THR A 95 1.27 20.83 18.98
CA THR A 95 1.49 22.17 19.52
C THR A 95 2.49 22.12 20.67
N GLY A 96 3.61 22.82 20.50
CA GLY A 96 4.64 22.98 21.52
C GLY A 96 4.15 23.79 22.73
N PRO A 97 4.94 23.81 23.82
CA PRO A 97 4.60 24.56 25.03
C PRO A 97 4.54 26.09 24.81
N ASP A 98 5.18 26.57 23.75
CA ASP A 98 5.17 27.97 23.29
C ASP A 98 3.98 28.29 22.38
N GLY A 99 3.12 27.31 22.08
CA GLY A 99 1.99 27.45 21.16
C GLY A 99 2.35 27.29 19.68
N ASN A 100 3.62 27.04 19.35
CA ASN A 100 4.07 26.89 17.96
C ASN A 100 4.00 25.43 17.47
N PRO A 101 3.97 25.18 16.16
CA PRO A 101 4.10 23.83 15.62
C PRO A 101 5.45 23.21 15.99
N ALA A 102 5.41 21.97 16.47
CA ALA A 102 6.58 21.18 16.84
C ALA A 102 6.41 19.72 16.40
N GLY A 103 7.52 18.97 16.36
CA GLY A 103 7.56 17.55 16.01
C GLY A 103 8.36 17.25 14.75
N PHE A 104 8.57 15.96 14.50
CA PHE A 104 9.44 15.47 13.41
C PHE A 104 9.10 16.06 12.04
N ASN A 105 7.83 16.08 11.66
CA ASN A 105 7.39 16.58 10.36
C ASN A 105 7.58 18.10 10.23
N VAL A 106 7.42 18.83 11.34
CA VAL A 106 7.66 20.28 11.40
C VAL A 106 9.15 20.57 11.23
N ASP A 107 10.00 19.82 11.90
CA ASP A 107 11.47 19.95 11.78
C ASP A 107 11.96 19.53 10.40
N LEU A 108 11.36 18.49 9.82
CA LEU A 108 11.63 18.09 8.44
C LEU A 108 11.25 19.20 7.45
N ALA A 109 10.08 19.84 7.61
CA ALA A 109 9.69 20.96 6.78
C ALA A 109 10.71 22.10 6.84
N ARG A 110 11.14 22.50 8.05
CA ARG A 110 12.15 23.54 8.25
C ARG A 110 13.48 23.17 7.60
N ALA A 111 13.96 21.94 7.82
CA ALA A 111 15.22 21.46 7.25
C ALA A 111 15.19 21.43 5.71
N LEU A 112 14.06 21.05 5.10
CA LEU A 112 13.89 21.10 3.65
C LEU A 112 14.06 22.52 3.12
N CYS A 113 13.43 23.49 3.78
CA CYS A 113 13.51 24.91 3.42
C CYS A 113 14.93 25.46 3.54
N ASP A 114 15.64 25.08 4.60
CA ASP A 114 17.03 25.45 4.82
C ASP A 114 17.98 24.85 3.77
N GLU A 115 17.71 23.63 3.31
CA GLU A 115 18.50 22.95 2.27
C GLU A 115 18.31 23.61 0.90
N ILE A 116 17.06 23.92 0.53
CA ILE A 116 16.73 24.50 -0.78
C ILE A 116 16.80 26.04 -0.81
N LYS A 117 17.08 26.68 0.33
CA LYS A 117 17.20 28.14 0.49
C LYS A 117 15.94 28.91 0.09
N ILE A 118 14.77 28.37 0.44
CA ILE A 118 13.47 29.04 0.24
C ILE A 118 12.83 29.31 1.60
N SER A 119 12.13 30.43 1.75
CA SER A 119 11.36 30.73 2.97
C SER A 119 10.14 29.83 3.09
N CYS A 120 9.74 29.46 4.30
CA CYS A 120 8.59 28.58 4.51
C CYS A 120 7.70 29.03 5.64
N THR A 121 6.41 28.78 5.49
CA THR A 121 5.42 28.93 6.56
C THR A 121 4.81 27.57 6.86
N ILE A 122 4.57 27.28 8.13
CA ILE A 122 3.92 26.04 8.56
C ILE A 122 2.60 26.40 9.23
N GLN A 123 1.50 25.94 8.66
CA GLN A 123 0.14 26.22 9.12
C GLN A 123 -0.50 24.96 9.68
N MET A 124 -0.97 25.05 10.92
CA MET A 124 -1.67 23.98 11.62
C MET A 124 -3.16 23.97 11.28
N ARG A 125 -3.70 22.83 10.87
CA ARG A 125 -5.10 22.64 10.48
C ARG A 125 -5.58 21.25 10.90
N ARG A 126 -6.90 21.06 10.93
CA ARG A 126 -7.48 19.72 11.11
C ARG A 126 -7.11 18.81 9.93
N PHE A 127 -6.70 17.57 10.23
CA PHE A 127 -6.18 16.62 9.24
C PHE A 127 -7.11 16.43 8.03
N GLU A 128 -8.41 16.31 8.28
CA GLU A 128 -9.43 16.05 7.25
C GLU A 128 -9.56 17.19 6.26
N THR A 129 -9.12 18.40 6.64
CA THR A 129 -9.22 19.60 5.82
C THR A 129 -7.99 19.88 4.96
N LEU A 130 -6.91 19.10 5.14
CA LEU A 130 -5.61 19.34 4.51
C LEU A 130 -5.69 19.20 2.99
N VAL A 131 -6.27 18.09 2.51
CA VAL A 131 -6.41 17.79 1.08
C VAL A 131 -7.20 18.89 0.36
N ASP A 132 -8.35 19.27 0.93
CA ASP A 132 -9.20 20.30 0.32
C ASP A 132 -8.51 21.67 0.30
N ALA A 133 -7.69 21.99 1.30
CA ALA A 133 -6.91 23.22 1.28
C ALA A 133 -5.85 23.26 0.19
N ILE A 134 -5.15 22.16 -0.10
CA ILE A 134 -4.24 22.09 -1.24
C ILE A 134 -5.01 22.28 -2.55
N THR A 135 -6.12 21.57 -2.73
CA THR A 135 -6.92 21.69 -3.97
C THR A 135 -7.53 23.08 -4.18
N SER A 136 -7.73 23.84 -3.10
CA SER A 136 -8.20 25.24 -3.14
C SER A 136 -7.06 26.26 -3.07
N ASN A 137 -5.81 25.85 -3.31
CA ASN A 137 -4.62 26.71 -3.31
C ASN A 137 -4.36 27.48 -1.99
N ARG A 138 -4.79 26.92 -0.86
CA ARG A 138 -4.56 27.48 0.49
C ARG A 138 -3.27 26.97 1.15
N GLY A 139 -2.52 26.10 0.47
CA GLY A 139 -1.19 25.65 0.84
C GLY A 139 -0.53 24.99 -0.36
N ASP A 140 0.78 24.73 -0.25
CA ASP A 140 1.59 24.20 -1.35
C ASP A 140 1.97 22.73 -1.14
N ALA A 141 2.15 22.31 0.12
CA ALA A 141 2.51 20.94 0.47
C ALA A 141 1.92 20.52 1.81
N ILE A 142 1.60 19.24 1.96
CA ILE A 142 1.18 18.65 3.24
C ILE A 142 2.34 17.85 3.82
N ILE A 143 2.69 18.11 5.08
CA ILE A 143 3.70 17.35 5.82
C ILE A 143 3.13 16.89 7.16
N ALA A 144 2.29 15.87 7.08
CA ALA A 144 1.49 15.38 8.21
C ALA A 144 1.33 13.86 8.19
N SER A 145 2.41 13.11 7.98
CA SER A 145 2.36 11.65 8.09
C SER A 145 1.33 10.98 7.16
N MET A 146 1.07 11.61 6.00
CA MET A 146 -0.02 11.22 5.12
C MET A 146 0.28 9.90 4.40
N ALA A 147 -0.55 8.89 4.67
CA ALA A 147 -0.45 7.61 3.99
C ALA A 147 -0.79 7.74 2.50
N VAL A 148 0.02 7.10 1.65
CA VAL A 148 -0.18 7.13 0.20
C VAL A 148 -1.22 6.08 -0.20
N THR A 149 -2.42 6.52 -0.55
CA THR A 149 -3.52 5.64 -1.00
C THR A 149 -3.88 5.91 -2.46
N PRO A 150 -4.48 4.94 -3.19
CA PRO A 150 -4.93 5.18 -4.56
C PRO A 150 -5.90 6.35 -4.69
N ALA A 151 -6.80 6.51 -3.71
CA ALA A 151 -7.76 7.61 -3.69
C ALA A 151 -7.10 8.98 -3.56
N LEU A 152 -6.06 9.10 -2.72
CA LEU A 152 -5.33 10.36 -2.57
C LEU A 152 -4.40 10.64 -3.74
N ARG A 153 -3.75 9.61 -4.32
CA ARG A 153 -2.93 9.77 -5.54
C ARG A 153 -3.73 10.29 -6.74
N ALA A 154 -5.03 10.04 -6.79
CA ALA A 154 -5.90 10.61 -7.82
C ALA A 154 -6.15 12.12 -7.65
N ARG A 155 -5.80 12.69 -6.49
CA ARG A 155 -6.07 14.10 -6.12
C ARG A 155 -4.83 14.92 -5.83
N LEU A 156 -3.72 14.27 -5.46
CA LEU A 156 -2.49 14.89 -4.99
C LEU A 156 -1.28 14.17 -5.57
N ASP A 157 -0.23 14.94 -5.82
CA ASP A 157 1.11 14.40 -6.04
C ASP A 157 1.78 14.07 -4.71
N PHE A 158 2.63 13.05 -4.71
CA PHE A 158 3.35 12.58 -3.53
C PHE A 158 4.85 12.57 -3.78
N THR A 159 5.60 12.92 -2.73
CA THR A 159 7.05 12.68 -2.69
C THR A 159 7.35 11.19 -2.58
N ASP A 160 8.63 10.85 -2.66
CA ASP A 160 9.10 9.57 -2.12
C ASP A 160 8.78 9.48 -0.61
N PRO A 161 8.46 8.29 -0.08
CA PRO A 161 8.19 8.12 1.35
C PRO A 161 9.42 8.46 2.19
N TYR A 162 9.27 9.34 3.19
CA TYR A 162 10.37 9.77 4.06
C TYR A 162 10.45 9.00 5.39
N TYR A 163 9.44 8.22 5.76
CA TYR A 163 9.53 7.18 6.80
C TYR A 163 8.50 6.07 6.55
N ARG A 164 8.66 4.94 7.24
CA ARG A 164 7.71 3.82 7.26
C ARG A 164 7.44 3.44 8.72
N ALA A 165 6.19 3.10 9.02
CA ALA A 165 5.76 2.55 10.31
C ALA A 165 5.69 1.03 10.24
#